data_AF-A0A6N7VBJ4-F1
#
_entry.id   AF-A0A6N7VBJ4-F1
#
_cell.length_a   1.000
_cell.length_b   1.000
_cell.length_c   1.000
_cell.angle_alpha   90.00
_cell.angle_beta   90.00
_cell.angle_gamma   90.00
#
_symmetry.space_group_name_H-M   'P 1'
#
loop_
_entity.id
_entity.type
_entity.pdbx_description
1 polymer ?
#
loop_
_entity_poly.entity_id
_entity_poly.type
_entity_poly.pdbx_seq_one_letter_code
_entity_poly.pdbx_strand_id
1 'polypeptide(L)'
;MENRTTMGRLKRRNFYSNKEWWTRTMWALEATASPSDRMFGYGAATLIELAGSDAASKEEKVLLDAVWRVSGTQMRDTSIRQLLAEHSTVSEPSEEAETQRSECGLGKASSLYREVLAARLKVILDEEFRRETSPLVSELAKIQVSPAL
;
A
#
# COMPACT_ATOMS: atom_id res chain seq x y z
N MET A 1 24.67 -34.74 21.80
CA MET A 1 23.68 -34.08 22.71
C MET A 1 23.50 -32.60 22.33
N GLU A 2 23.36 -32.25 21.04
CA GLU A 2 23.48 -30.84 20.59
C GLU A 2 22.18 -30.19 20.06
N ASN A 3 21.08 -30.92 19.97
CA ASN A 3 19.89 -30.41 19.25
C ASN A 3 18.90 -29.57 20.09
N ARG A 4 19.04 -29.51 21.43
CA ARG A 4 18.11 -28.73 22.28
C ARG A 4 18.46 -27.23 22.34
N THR A 5 19.74 -26.87 22.25
CA THR A 5 20.21 -25.48 22.43
C THR A 5 19.96 -24.63 21.19
N THR A 6 20.03 -25.22 19.99
CA THR A 6 19.79 -24.54 18.70
C THR A 6 18.30 -24.24 18.47
N MET A 7 17.43 -25.19 18.80
CA MET A 7 15.97 -25.05 18.74
C MET A 7 15.46 -23.90 19.62
N GLY A 8 16.02 -23.71 20.82
CA GLY A 8 15.64 -22.64 21.74
C GLY A 8 16.07 -21.23 21.28
N ARG A 9 17.10 -21.11 20.43
CA ARG A 9 17.52 -19.83 19.84
C ARG A 9 16.67 -19.46 18.63
N LEU A 10 16.36 -20.43 17.77
CA LEU A 10 15.50 -20.23 16.60
C LEU A 10 14.07 -19.84 17.01
N LYS A 11 13.48 -20.55 17.99
CA LYS A 11 12.14 -20.21 18.50
C LYS A 11 12.08 -18.80 19.09
N ARG A 12 13.08 -18.41 19.90
CA ARG A 12 13.14 -17.07 20.48
C ARG A 12 13.28 -16.00 19.40
N ARG A 13 14.18 -16.21 18.43
CA ARG A 13 14.40 -15.25 17.35
C ARG A 13 13.14 -15.03 16.52
N ASN A 14 12.45 -16.11 16.14
CA ASN A 14 11.18 -16.01 15.42
C ASN A 14 10.10 -15.29 16.25
N PHE A 15 10.01 -15.55 17.56
CA PHE A 15 9.08 -14.87 18.45
C PHE A 15 9.33 -13.35 18.54
N TYR A 16 10.59 -12.92 18.66
CA TYR A 16 10.93 -11.49 18.70
C TYR A 16 10.71 -10.81 17.35
N SER A 17 11.11 -11.44 16.23
CA SER A 17 10.87 -10.93 14.88
C SER A 17 9.37 -10.76 14.58
N ASN A 18 8.55 -11.72 15.01
CA ASN A 18 7.09 -11.66 14.88
C ASN A 18 6.48 -10.52 15.73
N LYS A 19 6.92 -10.34 16.98
CA LYS A 19 6.45 -9.23 17.83
C LYS A 19 6.80 -7.86 17.26
N GLU A 20 8.02 -7.70 16.74
CA GLU A 20 8.44 -6.47 16.07
C GLU A 20 7.65 -6.23 14.79
N TRP A 21 7.40 -7.28 14.00
CA TRP A 21 6.57 -7.19 12.81
C TRP A 21 5.18 -6.64 13.16
N TRP A 22 4.51 -7.21 14.16
CA TRP A 22 3.19 -6.71 14.59
C TRP A 22 3.19 -5.27 15.07
N THR A 23 4.25 -4.87 15.79
CA THR A 23 4.38 -3.49 16.27
C THR A 23 4.53 -2.52 15.09
N ARG A 24 5.36 -2.85 14.10
CA ARG A 24 5.54 -2.04 12.89
C ARG A 24 4.27 -2.04 12.03
N THR A 25 3.59 -3.18 11.89
CA THR A 25 2.33 -3.32 11.16
C THR A 25 1.25 -2.42 11.77
N MET A 26 1.07 -2.44 13.09
CA MET A 26 0.04 -1.63 13.76
C MET A 26 0.30 -0.13 13.58
N TRP A 27 1.54 0.32 13.82
CA TRP A 27 1.91 1.71 13.56
C TRP A 27 1.68 2.10 12.09
N ALA A 28 2.04 1.22 11.16
CA ALA A 28 1.90 1.50 9.73
C ALA A 28 0.43 1.58 9.30
N LEU A 29 -0.44 0.73 9.87
CA LEU A 29 -1.89 0.81 9.67
C LEU A 29 -2.46 2.15 10.18
N GLU A 30 -2.08 2.57 11.39
CA GLU A 30 -2.46 3.86 11.94
C GLU A 30 -1.97 5.04 11.07
N ALA A 31 -0.73 4.95 10.57
CA ALA A 31 -0.17 5.96 9.67
C ALA A 31 -0.92 6.02 8.33
N THR A 32 -1.35 4.88 7.77
CA THR A 32 -2.20 4.84 6.56
C THR A 32 -3.63 5.32 6.78
N ALA A 33 -4.12 5.37 8.02
CA ALA A 33 -5.40 6.00 8.33
C ALA A 33 -5.29 7.55 8.43
N SER A 34 -4.07 8.10 8.37
CA SER A 34 -3.84 9.53 8.50
C SER A 34 -4.37 10.32 7.29
N PRO A 35 -4.95 11.51 7.50
CA PRO A 35 -5.29 12.42 6.41
C PRO A 35 -4.04 13.03 5.75
N SER A 36 -2.87 13.00 6.41
CA SER A 36 -1.62 13.48 5.83
C SER A 36 -1.07 12.47 4.82
N ASP A 37 -0.89 12.89 3.56
CA ASP A 37 -0.32 12.02 2.51
C ASP A 37 1.12 11.61 2.79
N ARG A 38 1.88 12.47 3.49
CA ARG A 38 3.22 12.12 3.96
C ARG A 38 3.17 10.98 4.98
N MET A 39 2.31 11.07 5.99
CA MET A 39 2.16 10.00 6.99
C MET A 39 1.59 8.73 6.37
N PHE A 40 0.60 8.86 5.48
CA PHE A 40 0.08 7.75 4.69
C PHE A 40 1.20 7.06 3.92
N GLY A 41 2.03 7.85 3.22
CA GLY A 41 3.16 7.37 2.45
C GLY A 41 4.14 6.55 3.27
N TYR A 42 4.52 7.06 4.45
CA TYR A 42 5.39 6.31 5.35
C TYR A 42 4.77 5.01 5.84
N GLY A 43 3.49 5.05 6.28
CA GLY A 43 2.77 3.85 6.69
C GLY A 43 2.73 2.81 5.57
N ALA A 44 2.30 3.21 4.37
CA ALA A 44 2.19 2.32 3.24
C ALA A 44 3.55 1.75 2.79
N ALA A 45 4.62 2.56 2.79
CA ALA A 45 5.97 2.09 2.51
C ALA A 45 6.44 1.04 3.54
N THR A 46 6.14 1.25 4.82
CA THR A 46 6.43 0.27 5.86
C THR A 46 5.61 -1.01 5.67
N LEU A 47 4.33 -0.93 5.30
CA LEU A 47 3.52 -2.12 5.02
C LEU A 47 4.05 -2.91 3.82
N ILE A 48 4.51 -2.23 2.76
CA ILE A 48 5.15 -2.83 1.58
C ILE A 48 6.41 -3.61 1.99
N GLU A 49 7.26 -3.02 2.81
CA GLU A 49 8.47 -3.68 3.33
C GLU A 49 8.12 -4.89 4.22
N LEU A 50 7.15 -4.74 5.12
CA LEU A 50 6.71 -5.79 6.02
C LEU A 50 6.06 -6.97 5.28
N ALA A 51 5.33 -6.70 4.20
CA ALA A 51 4.72 -7.72 3.36
C ALA A 51 5.78 -8.63 2.71
N GLY A 52 6.88 -8.06 2.22
CA GLY A 52 8.00 -8.83 1.64
C GLY A 52 8.94 -9.48 2.66
N SER A 53 8.79 -9.20 3.96
CA SER A 53 9.73 -9.68 4.99
C SER A 53 9.45 -11.12 5.44
N ASP A 54 10.49 -11.89 5.78
CA ASP A 54 10.36 -13.23 6.38
C ASP A 54 9.98 -13.21 7.88
N ALA A 55 9.70 -12.04 8.44
CA ALA A 55 9.46 -11.86 9.88
C ALA A 55 8.07 -12.35 10.35
N ALA A 56 7.13 -12.50 9.42
CA ALA A 56 5.78 -13.00 9.68
C ALA A 56 5.43 -14.17 8.79
N SER A 57 4.56 -15.03 9.29
CA SER A 57 3.98 -16.14 8.55
C SER A 57 3.06 -15.63 7.43
N LYS A 58 2.75 -16.49 6.46
CA LYS A 58 1.81 -16.14 5.39
C LYS A 58 0.43 -15.83 5.95
N GLU A 59 0.00 -16.59 6.95
CA GLU A 59 -1.28 -16.44 7.64
C GLU A 59 -1.41 -15.05 8.28
N GLU A 60 -0.33 -14.54 8.87
CA GLU A 60 -0.30 -13.19 9.44
C GLU A 60 -0.32 -12.12 8.35
N LYS A 61 0.46 -12.31 7.28
CA LYS A 61 0.47 -11.35 6.17
C LYS A 61 -0.89 -11.18 5.48
N VAL A 62 -1.80 -12.17 5.57
CA VAL A 62 -3.15 -12.07 4.97
C VAL A 62 -3.92 -10.85 5.47
N LEU A 63 -3.68 -10.40 6.71
CA LEU A 63 -4.36 -9.22 7.24
C LEU A 63 -4.04 -7.94 6.44
N LEU A 64 -2.88 -7.89 5.78
CA LEU A 64 -2.47 -6.76 4.97
C LEU A 64 -3.35 -6.61 3.71
N ASP A 65 -4.08 -7.66 3.32
CA ASP A 65 -5.06 -7.56 2.24
C ASP A 65 -6.16 -6.54 2.55
N ALA A 66 -6.47 -6.32 3.84
CA ALA A 66 -7.48 -5.35 4.23
C ALA A 66 -7.16 -3.94 3.72
N VAL A 67 -5.88 -3.58 3.65
CA VAL A 67 -5.42 -2.23 3.29
C VAL A 67 -5.77 -1.87 1.85
N TRP A 68 -5.50 -2.77 0.90
CA TRP A 68 -5.90 -2.52 -0.48
C TRP A 68 -7.40 -2.76 -0.71
N ARG A 69 -8.07 -3.60 0.10
CA ARG A 69 -9.51 -3.84 -0.01
C ARG A 69 -10.37 -2.64 0.39
N VAL A 70 -9.86 -1.76 1.26
CA VAL A 70 -10.53 -0.51 1.64
C VAL A 70 -10.13 0.68 0.77
N SER A 71 -9.22 0.49 -0.19
CA SER A 71 -8.86 1.53 -1.17
C SER A 71 -10.07 1.90 -2.03
N GLY A 72 -10.04 3.10 -2.59
CA GLY A 72 -11.11 3.62 -3.44
C GLY A 72 -11.34 2.77 -4.68
N THR A 73 -10.28 2.20 -5.26
CA THR A 73 -10.42 1.30 -6.41
C THR A 73 -10.68 -0.15 -6.02
N GLN A 74 -10.42 -0.52 -4.75
CA GLN A 74 -10.41 -1.90 -4.26
C GLN A 74 -9.54 -2.84 -5.11
N MET A 75 -8.61 -2.28 -5.89
CA MET A 75 -7.82 -2.95 -6.90
C MET A 75 -8.65 -3.75 -7.92
N ARG A 76 -9.83 -3.23 -8.28
CA ARG A 76 -10.66 -3.76 -9.38
C ARG A 76 -10.30 -3.06 -10.68
N ASP A 77 -10.11 -3.85 -11.73
CA ASP A 77 -9.76 -3.37 -13.08
C ASP A 77 -10.66 -2.23 -13.58
N THR A 78 -11.97 -2.32 -13.35
CA THR A 78 -12.93 -1.29 -13.77
C THR A 78 -12.67 0.06 -13.08
N SER A 79 -12.42 0.02 -11.77
CA SER A 79 -12.17 1.21 -10.96
C SER A 79 -10.78 1.81 -11.24
N ILE A 80 -9.78 0.95 -11.48
CA ILE A 80 -8.44 1.39 -11.89
C ILE A 80 -8.49 2.10 -13.24
N ARG A 81 -9.21 1.55 -14.23
CA ARG A 81 -9.39 2.20 -15.53
C ARG A 81 -10.01 3.59 -15.42
N GLN A 82 -11.03 3.72 -14.55
CA GLN A 82 -11.68 5.01 -14.31
C GLN A 82 -10.71 6.01 -13.68
N LEU A 83 -9.96 5.60 -12.64
CA LEU A 83 -8.93 6.44 -12.01
C LEU A 83 -7.89 6.95 -13.01
N LEU A 84 -7.37 6.05 -13.87
CA LEU A 84 -6.37 6.42 -14.87
C LEU A 84 -6.93 7.36 -15.94
N ALA A 85 -8.19 7.19 -16.33
CA ALA A 85 -8.86 8.09 -17.28
C ALA A 85 -9.02 9.49 -16.68
N GLU A 86 -9.50 9.58 -15.43
CA GLU A 86 -9.69 10.84 -14.71
C GLU A 86 -8.37 11.61 -14.52
N HIS A 87 -7.25 10.90 -14.35
CA HIS A 87 -5.92 11.51 -14.23
C HIS A 87 -5.26 11.87 -15.56
N SER A 88 -5.63 11.20 -16.66
CA SER A 88 -5.10 11.50 -18.00
C SER A 88 -5.77 12.73 -18.63
N THR A 89 -7.02 13.05 -18.27
CA THR A 89 -7.78 14.16 -18.88
C THR A 89 -7.46 15.56 -18.31
N VAL A 90 -6.54 15.69 -17.35
CA VAL A 90 -6.29 16.97 -16.63
C VAL A 90 -5.13 17.79 -17.24
N SER A 91 -4.64 17.45 -18.45
CA SER A 91 -3.55 18.17 -19.14
C SER A 91 -3.98 19.11 -20.29
N GLU A 92 -5.21 19.63 -20.30
CA GLU A 92 -5.56 20.77 -21.17
C GLU A 92 -5.86 22.03 -20.34
N PRO A 93 -5.11 23.13 -20.51
CA PRO A 93 -5.49 24.41 -19.96
C PRO A 93 -6.51 25.05 -20.91
N SER A 94 -7.79 24.82 -20.66
CA SER A 94 -8.81 25.74 -21.18
C SER A 94 -9.01 26.83 -20.13
N GLU A 95 -8.50 28.01 -20.44
CA GLU A 95 -8.90 29.26 -19.81
C GLU A 95 -10.42 29.42 -19.99
N GLU A 96 -11.16 29.56 -18.89
CA GLU A 96 -12.18 30.60 -18.71
C GLU A 96 -12.83 30.42 -17.32
N ALA A 97 -12.94 31.54 -16.62
CA ALA A 97 -13.22 31.62 -15.20
C ALA A 97 -14.68 31.30 -14.86
N GLU A 98 -14.91 30.69 -13.68
CA GLU A 98 -15.84 31.26 -12.69
C GLU A 98 -15.73 30.57 -11.31
N THR A 99 -15.84 31.42 -10.30
CA THR A 99 -15.65 31.22 -8.87
C THR A 99 -16.37 30.03 -8.25
N GLN A 100 -15.61 28.98 -7.92
CA GLN A 100 -15.83 28.15 -6.73
C GLN A 100 -14.46 27.84 -6.12
N ARG A 101 -14.31 28.10 -4.81
CA ARG A 101 -13.08 27.85 -4.05
C ARG A 101 -12.65 26.40 -4.25
N SER A 102 -11.67 26.21 -5.12
CA SER A 102 -11.19 24.91 -5.56
C SER A 102 -10.26 24.30 -4.52
N GLU A 103 -10.81 23.41 -3.69
CA GLU A 103 -10.06 22.27 -3.11
C GLU A 103 -9.86 21.14 -4.16
N CYS A 104 -9.89 21.45 -5.46
CA CYS A 104 -10.13 20.46 -6.52
C CYS A 104 -8.87 19.87 -7.20
N GLY A 105 -7.66 20.26 -6.77
CA GLY A 105 -6.40 19.69 -7.30
C GLY A 105 -5.75 18.66 -6.38
N LEU A 106 -5.70 18.95 -5.08
CA LEU A 106 -4.97 18.15 -4.09
C LEU A 106 -5.67 16.83 -3.76
N GLY A 107 -7.00 16.78 -3.76
CA GLY A 107 -7.78 15.58 -3.45
C GLY A 107 -7.70 14.45 -4.50
N LYS A 108 -7.44 14.80 -5.77
CA LYS A 108 -7.26 13.81 -6.86
C LYS A 108 -5.83 13.28 -6.88
N ALA A 109 -4.82 14.16 -6.75
CA ALA A 109 -3.43 13.71 -6.69
C ALA A 109 -3.16 12.83 -5.46
N SER A 110 -3.77 13.16 -4.31
CA SER A 110 -3.70 12.34 -3.10
C SER A 110 -4.41 10.99 -3.27
N SER A 111 -5.53 10.93 -4.01
CA SER A 111 -6.20 9.67 -4.32
C SER A 111 -5.31 8.78 -5.19
N LEU A 112 -4.75 9.27 -6.31
CA LEU A 112 -3.85 8.47 -7.14
C LEU A 112 -2.61 8.00 -6.36
N TYR A 113 -1.98 8.87 -5.56
CA TYR A 113 -0.84 8.51 -4.73
C TYR A 113 -1.16 7.33 -3.80
N ARG A 114 -2.31 7.39 -3.11
CA ARG A 114 -2.78 6.34 -2.21
C ARG A 114 -3.08 5.03 -2.93
N GLU A 115 -3.73 5.11 -4.10
CA GLU A 115 -4.07 3.94 -4.93
C GLU A 115 -2.83 3.24 -5.49
N VAL A 116 -1.81 3.99 -5.92
CA VAL A 116 -0.54 3.40 -6.39
C VAL A 116 0.18 2.64 -5.28
N LEU A 117 0.19 3.18 -4.06
CA LEU A 117 0.80 2.48 -2.91
C LEU A 117 0.01 1.24 -2.49
N ALA A 118 -1.32 1.30 -2.52
CA ALA A 118 -2.17 0.13 -2.31
C ALA A 118 -1.96 -0.95 -3.40
N ALA A 119 -1.77 -0.55 -4.66
CA ALA A 119 -1.46 -1.46 -5.76
C ALA A 119 -0.12 -2.17 -5.54
N ARG A 120 0.92 -1.43 -5.14
CA ARG A 120 2.24 -2.01 -4.82
C ARG A 120 2.16 -3.03 -3.69
N LEU A 121 1.44 -2.70 -2.62
CA LEU A 121 1.21 -3.63 -1.51
C LEU A 121 0.51 -4.91 -2.00
N LYS A 122 -0.53 -4.77 -2.82
CA LYS A 122 -1.24 -5.93 -3.40
C LYS A 122 -0.33 -6.81 -4.25
N VAL A 123 0.50 -6.22 -5.12
CA VAL A 123 1.43 -6.99 -5.97
C VAL A 123 2.38 -7.83 -5.11
N ILE A 124 2.99 -7.25 -4.08
CA ILE A 124 3.90 -7.97 -3.19
C ILE A 124 3.19 -9.09 -2.44
N LEU A 125 1.98 -8.84 -1.93
CA LEU A 125 1.20 -9.87 -1.25
C LEU A 125 0.79 -11.00 -2.19
N ASP A 126 0.38 -10.68 -3.42
CA ASP A 126 0.04 -11.68 -4.41
C ASP A 126 1.28 -12.53 -4.78
N GLU A 127 2.46 -11.94 -4.91
CA GLU A 127 3.73 -12.67 -5.09
C GLU A 127 4.03 -13.61 -3.90
N GLU A 128 3.95 -13.10 -2.66
CA GLU A 128 4.19 -13.87 -1.43
C GLU A 128 3.22 -15.06 -1.28
N PHE A 129 1.97 -14.85 -1.68
CA PHE A 129 0.92 -15.86 -1.64
C PHE A 129 0.83 -16.71 -2.90
N ARG A 130 1.64 -16.44 -3.93
CA ARG A 130 1.59 -17.09 -5.25
C ARG A 130 0.20 -16.99 -5.90
N ARG A 131 -0.43 -15.83 -5.76
CA ARG A 131 -1.69 -15.47 -6.41
C ARG A 131 -1.40 -14.75 -7.72
N GLU A 132 -2.37 -14.75 -8.62
CA GLU A 132 -2.28 -13.95 -9.84
C GLU A 132 -2.60 -12.48 -9.55
N THR A 133 -1.76 -11.58 -10.04
CA THR A 133 -2.01 -10.14 -10.03
C THR A 133 -2.56 -9.72 -11.39
N SER A 134 -3.64 -8.93 -11.39
CA SER A 134 -4.18 -8.35 -12.63
C SER A 134 -3.13 -7.46 -13.31
N PRO A 135 -2.99 -7.52 -14.65
CA PRO A 135 -2.08 -6.66 -15.40
C PRO A 135 -2.26 -5.16 -15.09
N LEU A 136 -3.51 -4.71 -14.91
CA LEU A 136 -3.81 -3.31 -14.60
C LEU A 136 -3.34 -2.88 -13.21
N VAL A 137 -3.42 -3.78 -12.23
CA VAL A 137 -2.87 -3.53 -10.88
C VAL A 137 -1.36 -3.40 -10.97
N SER A 138 -0.70 -4.26 -11.77
CA SER A 138 0.74 -4.17 -12.02
C SER A 138 1.13 -2.89 -12.76
N GLU A 139 0.33 -2.41 -13.70
CA GLU A 139 0.55 -1.13 -14.38
C GLU A 139 0.41 0.04 -13.40
N LEU A 140 -0.65 0.06 -12.59
CA LEU A 140 -0.87 1.08 -11.57
C LEU A 140 0.30 1.13 -10.56
N ALA A 141 0.79 -0.02 -10.11
CA ALA A 141 1.90 -0.12 -9.17
C ALA A 141 3.22 0.47 -9.71
N LYS A 142 3.42 0.44 -11.03
CA LYS A 142 4.61 0.97 -11.72
C LYS A 142 4.58 2.48 -11.89
N ILE A 143 3.44 3.14 -11.69
CA ILE A 143 3.35 4.60 -11.79
C ILE A 143 4.26 5.23 -10.74
N GLN A 144 5.06 6.21 -11.17
CA GLN A 144 5.87 7.01 -10.27
C GLN A 144 4.98 8.10 -9.68
N VAL A 145 4.87 8.09 -8.35
CA VAL A 145 4.11 9.09 -7.60
C VAL A 145 5.01 9.68 -6.53
N SER A 146 4.99 11.01 -6.41
CA SER A 146 5.65 11.73 -5.33
C SER A 146 4.61 12.12 -4.28
N PRO A 147 4.95 12.09 -2.98
CA PRO A 147 4.05 12.60 -1.96
C PRO A 147 3.77 14.08 -2.25
N ALA A 148 2.49 14.46 -2.29
CA ALA A 148 2.11 15.86 -2.32
C ALA A 148 2.64 16.53 -1.03
N LEU A 149 3.51 17.54 -1.20
CA LEU A 149 4.12 18.30 -0.10
C LEU A 149 3.17 19.34 0.46
#